data_AF-A0A7X4CBS5-F1
#
_entry.id   AF-A0A7X4CBS5-F1
#
_cell.length_a   1.000
_cell.length_b   1.000
_cell.length_c   1.000
_cell.angle_alpha   90.00
_cell.angle_beta   90.00
_cell.angle_gamma   90.00
#
_symmetry.space_group_name_H-M   'P 1'
#
loop_
_entity.id
_entity.type
_entity.pdbx_description
1 polymer ?
#
loop_
_entity_poly.entity_id
_entity_poly.type
_entity_poly.pdbx_seq_one_letter_code
_entity_poly.pdbx_strand_id
1 'polypeptide(L)'
;MSDQIKNIFISHVSKDDQGLTDLKELLKKNGMEARDSSITSEKPNNAKEEEYIKSKILKPRITWAGCMIVYISPETKDSEWVNWEIQEANKQDMTIIGVWERGAKGCEIPEALDQYGHALVGWNAEKIINAINGECDGFEYQDGTPMPKRTIRRHPCG
;
A
#
# COMPACT_ATOMS: atom_id res chain seq x y z
N MET A 1 16.61 -20.06 5.74
CA MET A 1 16.07 -18.70 5.93
C MET A 1 14.69 -18.88 6.52
N SER A 2 14.39 -18.22 7.63
CA SER A 2 13.08 -18.32 8.27
C SER A 2 12.08 -17.54 7.43
N ASP A 3 10.99 -18.16 6.99
CA ASP A 3 9.91 -17.45 6.31
C ASP A 3 9.41 -16.31 7.22
N GLN A 4 9.48 -15.08 6.74
CA GLN A 4 9.00 -13.92 7.47
C GLN A 4 7.49 -13.77 7.26
N ILE A 5 6.71 -13.84 8.33
CA ILE A 5 5.26 -13.60 8.25
C ILE A 5 4.98 -12.15 8.62
N LYS A 6 4.29 -11.42 7.74
CA LYS A 6 3.91 -10.01 7.95
C LYS A 6 2.42 -9.81 7.70
N ASN A 7 1.77 -9.12 8.63
CA ASN A 7 0.39 -8.66 8.45
C ASN A 7 0.43 -7.34 7.69
N ILE A 8 -0.20 -7.31 6.53
CA ILE A 8 -0.23 -6.14 5.65
C ILE A 8 -1.66 -5.77 5.30
N PHE A 9 -1.87 -4.53 4.88
CA PHE A 9 -3.11 -4.06 4.30
C PHE A 9 -2.86 -3.62 2.86
N ILE A 10 -3.45 -4.29 1.88
CA ILE A 10 -3.28 -3.90 0.47
C ILE A 10 -4.44 -2.97 0.03
N SER A 11 -4.17 -1.67 -0.02
CA SER A 11 -5.07 -0.69 -0.60
C SER A 11 -4.99 -0.75 -2.13
N HIS A 12 -6.11 -1.02 -2.79
CA HIS A 12 -6.19 -1.19 -4.24
C HIS A 12 -7.62 -0.90 -4.75
N VAL A 13 -7.77 -0.71 -6.05
CA VAL A 13 -9.10 -0.68 -6.68
C VAL A 13 -9.56 -2.10 -7.00
N SER A 14 -10.84 -2.40 -6.82
CA SER A 14 -11.44 -3.75 -6.93
C SER A 14 -11.35 -4.43 -8.29
N LYS A 15 -10.80 -3.75 -9.31
CA LYS A 15 -10.52 -4.37 -10.62
C LYS A 15 -9.17 -5.09 -10.63
N ASP A 16 -8.35 -4.88 -9.60
CA ASP A 16 -6.94 -5.29 -9.56
C ASP A 16 -6.70 -6.53 -8.68
N ASP A 17 -7.75 -7.25 -8.28
CA ASP A 17 -7.67 -8.44 -7.42
C ASP A 17 -6.67 -9.50 -7.94
N GLN A 18 -6.49 -9.58 -9.26
CA GLN A 18 -5.48 -10.45 -9.86
C GLN A 18 -4.04 -10.00 -9.53
N GLY A 19 -3.78 -8.69 -9.57
CA GLY A 19 -2.48 -8.11 -9.22
C GLY A 19 -2.07 -8.37 -7.77
N LEU A 20 -3.05 -8.50 -6.87
CA LEU A 20 -2.81 -8.84 -5.46
C LEU A 20 -2.32 -10.27 -5.29
N THR A 21 -2.91 -11.21 -6.04
CA THR A 21 -2.49 -12.61 -6.03
C THR A 21 -1.03 -12.71 -6.48
N ASP A 22 -0.69 -12.04 -7.59
CA ASP A 22 0.67 -12.01 -8.12
C ASP A 22 1.67 -11.38 -7.13
N LEU A 23 1.28 -10.31 -6.43
CA LEU A 23 2.11 -9.67 -5.41
C LEU A 23 2.39 -10.62 -4.24
N LYS A 24 1.35 -11.27 -3.71
CA LYS A 24 1.49 -12.23 -2.60
C LYS A 24 2.36 -13.41 -3.01
N GLU A 25 2.19 -13.93 -4.22
CA GLU A 25 3.07 -14.98 -4.75
C GLU A 25 4.52 -14.51 -4.89
N LEU A 26 4.74 -13.29 -5.37
CA LEU A 26 6.07 -12.71 -5.50
C LEU A 26 6.78 -12.64 -4.14
N LEU A 27 6.10 -12.13 -3.11
CA LEU A 27 6.64 -12.06 -1.75
C LEU A 27 6.92 -13.46 -1.19
N LYS A 28 5.98 -14.39 -1.35
CA LYS A 28 6.11 -15.76 -0.85
C LYS A 28 7.29 -16.49 -1.50
N LYS A 29 7.48 -16.35 -2.81
CA LYS A 29 8.62 -16.91 -3.55
C LYS A 29 9.97 -16.37 -3.07
N ASN A 30 9.97 -15.20 -2.43
CA ASN A 30 11.17 -14.54 -1.89
C ASN A 30 11.25 -14.64 -0.35
N GLY A 31 10.52 -15.57 0.28
CA GLY A 31 10.65 -15.88 1.71
C GLY A 31 9.82 -15.00 2.64
N MET A 32 8.82 -14.27 2.14
CA MET A 32 7.88 -13.48 2.96
C MET A 32 6.42 -13.92 2.73
N GLU A 33 5.76 -14.40 3.78
CA GLU A 33 4.31 -14.62 3.78
C GLU A 33 3.58 -13.33 4.18
N ALA A 34 2.87 -12.73 3.22
CA ALA A 34 2.07 -11.55 3.41
C ALA A 34 0.61 -11.91 3.71
N ARG A 35 0.15 -11.63 4.94
CA ARG A 35 -1.23 -11.81 5.37
C ARG A 35 -1.99 -10.52 5.17
N ASP A 36 -2.83 -10.50 4.16
CA ASP A 36 -3.57 -9.32 3.75
C ASP A 36 -4.96 -9.28 4.42
N SER A 37 -5.28 -8.13 5.01
CA SER A 37 -6.60 -7.84 5.58
C SER A 37 -7.46 -6.92 4.71
N SER A 38 -7.09 -6.64 3.46
CA SER A 38 -7.92 -5.81 2.57
C SER A 38 -9.31 -6.40 2.35
N ILE A 39 -10.26 -5.55 1.91
CA ILE A 39 -11.59 -5.99 1.48
C ILE A 39 -11.63 -5.88 -0.03
N THR A 40 -11.74 -7.03 -0.69
CA THR A 40 -12.02 -7.11 -2.12
C THR A 40 -13.54 -7.03 -2.31
N SER A 41 -13.99 -6.01 -3.05
CA SER A 41 -15.28 -5.97 -3.79
C SER A 41 -16.63 -5.72 -3.09
N GLU A 42 -16.70 -5.32 -1.82
CA GLU A 42 -17.95 -4.77 -1.25
C GLU A 42 -17.84 -3.26 -0.98
N LYS A 43 -17.76 -2.48 -2.06
CA LYS A 43 -17.93 -1.02 -1.96
C LYS A 43 -19.42 -0.73 -1.73
N PRO A 44 -19.79 -0.05 -0.64
CA PRO A 44 -21.20 0.21 -0.33
C PRO A 44 -21.79 1.17 -1.37
N ASN A 45 -23.01 0.90 -1.81
CA ASN A 45 -23.76 1.78 -2.71
C ASN A 45 -24.35 3.02 -2.01
N ASN A 46 -24.16 3.17 -0.68
CA ASN A 46 -24.78 4.23 0.13
C ASN A 46 -23.80 4.89 1.13
N ALA A 47 -23.85 6.22 1.25
CA ALA A 47 -22.99 7.02 2.15
C ALA A 47 -23.13 6.69 3.66
N LYS A 48 -24.29 6.19 4.12
CA LYS A 48 -24.48 5.75 5.51
C LYS A 48 -23.71 4.46 5.84
N GLU A 49 -23.51 3.61 4.84
CA GLU A 49 -22.74 2.38 4.97
C GLU A 49 -21.25 2.67 4.83
N GLU A 50 -20.88 3.71 4.07
CA GLU A 50 -19.49 4.11 3.87
C GLU A 50 -18.77 4.49 5.17
N GLU A 51 -19.31 5.41 5.97
CA GLU A 51 -18.68 5.80 7.25
C GLU A 51 -18.63 4.62 8.22
N TYR A 52 -19.67 3.79 8.22
CA TYR A 52 -19.70 2.56 9.00
C TYR A 52 -18.60 1.59 8.57
N ILE A 53 -18.42 1.34 7.27
CA ILE A 53 -17.41 0.44 6.74
C ILE A 53 -16.01 0.97 7.05
N LYS A 54 -15.77 2.26 6.81
CA LYS A 54 -14.53 2.96 7.15
C LYS A 54 -14.18 2.79 8.62
N SER A 55 -15.11 3.12 9.53
CA SER A 55 -14.84 3.13 10.97
C SER A 55 -14.87 1.75 11.65
N LYS A 56 -15.75 0.84 11.22
CA LYS A 56 -15.98 -0.45 11.88
C LYS A 56 -15.28 -1.62 11.21
N ILE A 57 -14.91 -1.50 9.95
CA ILE A 57 -14.31 -2.60 9.20
C ILE A 57 -12.90 -2.26 8.74
N LEU A 58 -12.70 -1.18 7.98
CA LEU A 58 -11.39 -0.83 7.45
C LEU A 58 -10.43 -0.42 8.56
N LYS A 59 -10.84 0.49 9.44
CA LYS A 59 -9.97 0.98 10.51
C LYS A 59 -9.41 -0.14 11.40
N PRO A 60 -10.20 -1.09 11.94
CA PRO A 60 -9.65 -2.21 12.70
C PRO A 60 -8.71 -3.12 11.91
N ARG A 61 -8.95 -3.29 10.61
CA ARG A 61 -8.08 -4.10 9.74
C ARG A 61 -6.76 -3.40 9.45
N ILE A 62 -6.81 -2.09 9.23
CA ILE A 62 -5.64 -1.22 9.14
C ILE A 62 -4.84 -1.32 10.44
N THR A 63 -5.48 -1.22 11.61
CA THR A 63 -4.81 -1.36 12.91
C THR A 63 -4.17 -2.75 13.12
N TRP A 64 -4.82 -3.81 12.61
CA TRP A 64 -4.27 -5.16 12.69
C TRP A 64 -3.07 -5.37 11.77
N ALA A 65 -3.04 -4.68 10.63
CA ALA A 65 -1.90 -4.65 9.74
C ALA A 65 -0.75 -3.83 10.36
N GLY A 66 0.48 -4.33 10.22
CA GLY A 66 1.67 -3.56 10.63
C GLY A 66 2.19 -2.63 9.54
N CYS A 67 1.70 -2.78 8.31
CA CYS A 67 2.17 -2.07 7.13
C CYS A 67 1.06 -1.99 6.07
N MET A 68 0.96 -0.87 5.37
CA MET A 68 0.09 -0.70 4.21
C MET A 68 0.87 -0.73 2.92
N ILE A 69 0.36 -1.47 1.94
CA ILE A 69 0.80 -1.47 0.57
C ILE A 69 -0.29 -0.79 -0.26
N VAL A 70 0.05 0.28 -0.96
CA VAL A 70 -0.82 0.93 -1.94
C VAL A 70 -0.44 0.39 -3.31
N TYR A 71 -1.35 -0.36 -3.92
CA TYR A 71 -1.20 -0.89 -5.26
C TYR A 71 -1.57 0.19 -6.28
N ILE A 72 -0.59 0.65 -7.05
CA ILE A 72 -0.76 1.80 -7.95
C ILE A 72 -1.00 1.31 -9.37
N SER A 73 -2.27 1.34 -9.77
CA SER A 73 -2.75 1.16 -11.13
C SER A 73 -3.28 2.50 -11.68
N PRO A 74 -3.61 2.60 -12.98
CA PRO A 74 -4.09 3.86 -13.57
C PRO A 74 -5.30 4.50 -12.86
N GLU A 75 -6.18 3.69 -12.26
CA GLU A 75 -7.39 4.17 -11.58
C GLU A 75 -7.16 4.51 -10.09
N THR A 76 -6.04 4.08 -9.49
CA THR A 76 -5.76 4.28 -8.06
C THR A 76 -5.72 5.76 -7.68
N LYS A 77 -5.20 6.62 -8.58
CA LYS A 77 -5.02 8.06 -8.32
C LYS A 77 -6.33 8.79 -7.99
N ASP A 78 -7.43 8.36 -8.61
CA ASP A 78 -8.74 9.00 -8.51
C ASP A 78 -9.61 8.36 -7.42
N SER A 79 -9.08 7.38 -6.68
CA SER A 79 -9.85 6.63 -5.68
C SER A 79 -9.90 7.35 -4.33
N GLU A 80 -11.05 7.91 -3.99
CA GLU A 80 -11.31 8.50 -2.66
C GLU A 80 -11.15 7.51 -1.52
N TRP A 81 -11.45 6.23 -1.76
CA TRP A 81 -11.26 5.16 -0.78
C TRP A 81 -9.79 4.92 -0.48
N VAL A 82 -8.94 4.81 -1.52
CA VAL A 82 -7.49 4.66 -1.35
C VAL A 82 -6.90 5.86 -0.61
N ASN A 83 -7.29 7.08 -1.01
CA ASN A 83 -6.83 8.29 -0.32
C ASN A 83 -7.23 8.29 1.16
N TRP A 84 -8.47 7.89 1.48
CA TRP A 84 -8.93 7.80 2.86
C TRP A 84 -8.15 6.74 3.66
N GLU A 85 -7.89 5.57 3.08
CA GLU A 85 -7.14 4.48 3.72
C GLU A 85 -5.71 4.92 4.06
N ILE A 86 -5.03 5.59 3.12
CA ILE A 86 -3.68 6.14 3.33
C ILE A 86 -3.68 7.18 4.45
N GLN A 87 -4.67 8.08 4.47
CA GLN A 87 -4.79 9.06 5.55
C GLN A 87 -5.03 8.40 6.91
N GLU A 88 -5.86 7.37 6.97
CA GLU A 88 -6.14 6.64 8.21
C GLU A 88 -4.95 5.81 8.68
N ALA A 89 -4.18 5.24 7.75
CA ALA A 89 -2.91 4.59 8.03
C ALA A 89 -1.89 5.57 8.63
N ASN A 90 -1.77 6.75 8.03
CA ASN A 90 -0.87 7.79 8.52
C ASN A 90 -1.24 8.26 9.94
N LYS A 91 -2.54 8.41 10.24
CA LYS A 91 -3.00 8.74 11.59
C LYS A 91 -2.66 7.68 12.64
N GLN A 92 -2.36 6.45 12.21
CA GLN A 92 -1.97 5.34 13.06
C GLN A 92 -0.46 5.10 13.06
N ASP A 93 0.33 6.03 12.54
CA ASP A 93 1.79 5.92 12.38
C ASP A 93 2.24 4.64 11.64
N MET A 94 1.37 4.11 10.78
CA MET A 94 1.66 2.89 10.03
C MET A 94 2.60 3.20 8.87
N THR A 95 3.50 2.27 8.55
CA THR A 95 4.35 2.35 7.36
C THR A 95 3.49 2.22 6.10
N ILE A 96 3.63 3.16 5.16
CA ILE A 96 2.85 3.22 3.91
C ILE A 96 3.80 3.09 2.72
N ILE A 97 3.60 2.07 1.91
CA ILE A 97 4.48 1.74 0.78
C ILE A 97 3.66 1.74 -0.51
N GLY A 98 4.07 2.54 -1.48
CA GLY A 98 3.57 2.46 -2.84
C GLY A 98 4.26 1.35 -3.63
N VAL A 99 3.48 0.52 -4.32
CA VAL A 99 4.00 -0.47 -5.26
C VAL A 99 3.34 -0.25 -6.61
N TRP A 100 4.16 -0.03 -7.64
CA TRP A 100 3.67 0.08 -9.01
C TRP A 100 3.15 -1.26 -9.52
N GLU A 101 1.98 -1.25 -10.17
CA GLU A 101 1.46 -2.41 -10.89
C GLU A 101 2.46 -2.93 -11.92
N ARG A 102 2.47 -4.25 -12.12
CA ARG A 102 3.32 -4.91 -13.10
C ARG A 102 2.98 -4.43 -14.52
N GLY A 103 3.90 -3.69 -15.14
CA GLY A 103 3.70 -3.16 -16.49
C GLY A 103 2.94 -1.84 -16.54
N ALA A 104 2.70 -1.21 -15.38
CA ALA A 104 2.23 0.16 -15.28
C ALA A 104 3.07 1.10 -16.15
N LYS A 105 2.40 1.91 -16.96
CA LYS A 105 3.01 2.98 -17.75
C LYS A 105 2.20 4.25 -17.60
N GLY A 106 2.83 5.31 -17.11
CA GLY A 106 2.19 6.61 -16.97
C GLY A 106 1.13 6.68 -15.88
N CYS A 107 1.06 5.69 -14.97
CA CYS A 107 0.23 5.80 -13.78
C CYS A 107 0.74 6.95 -12.88
N GLU A 108 -0.19 7.68 -12.29
CA GLU A 108 0.12 8.72 -11.32
C GLU A 108 -0.07 8.16 -9.91
N ILE A 109 0.68 8.72 -8.97
CA ILE A 109 0.51 8.40 -7.55
C ILE A 109 -0.70 9.14 -6.99
N PRO A 110 -1.48 8.54 -6.07
CA PRO A 110 -2.49 9.27 -5.31
C PRO A 110 -1.84 10.39 -4.48
N GLU A 111 -2.53 11.52 -4.33
CA GLU A 111 -2.05 12.67 -3.55
C GLU A 111 -1.72 12.28 -2.09
N ALA A 112 -2.57 11.45 -1.47
CA ALA A 112 -2.32 10.98 -0.12
C ALA A 112 -1.04 10.14 -0.03
N LEU A 113 -0.74 9.32 -1.05
CA LEU A 113 0.49 8.53 -1.08
C LEU A 113 1.70 9.45 -1.29
N ASP A 114 1.57 10.49 -2.11
CA ASP A 114 2.61 11.49 -2.28
C ASP A 114 2.95 12.18 -0.96
N GLN A 115 1.93 12.48 -0.16
CA GLN A 115 2.07 13.21 1.09
C GLN A 115 2.56 12.36 2.27
N TYR A 116 2.08 11.12 2.38
CA TYR A 116 2.27 10.26 3.56
C TYR A 116 3.05 8.97 3.29
N GLY A 117 3.40 8.70 2.04
CA GLY A 117 4.15 7.51 1.65
C GLY A 117 5.57 7.52 2.24
N HIS A 118 6.01 6.37 2.73
CA HIS A 118 7.35 6.15 3.26
C HIS A 118 8.31 5.69 2.17
N ALA A 119 7.81 4.86 1.25
CA ALA A 119 8.55 4.37 0.10
C ALA A 119 7.62 4.20 -1.10
N LEU A 120 8.19 4.31 -2.30
CA LEU A 120 7.51 4.00 -3.56
C LEU A 120 8.46 3.19 -4.42
N VAL A 121 8.10 1.95 -4.71
CA VAL A 121 8.99 0.97 -5.36
C VAL A 121 8.33 0.36 -6.59
N GLY A 122 9.16 0.01 -7.57
CA GLY A 122 8.73 -0.80 -8.71
C GLY A 122 8.37 -2.24 -8.33
N TRP A 123 7.89 -3.00 -9.31
CA TRP A 123 7.57 -4.42 -9.16
C TRP A 123 8.84 -5.29 -8.99
N ASN A 124 9.44 -5.24 -7.80
CA ASN A 124 10.66 -5.98 -7.45
C ASN A 124 10.56 -6.53 -6.02
N ALA A 125 10.65 -7.85 -5.87
CA ALA A 125 10.42 -8.52 -4.59
C ALA A 125 11.35 -8.04 -3.47
N GLU A 126 12.64 -7.89 -3.76
CA GLU A 126 13.64 -7.45 -2.78
C GLU A 126 13.33 -6.04 -2.29
N LYS A 127 13.03 -5.10 -3.20
CA LYS A 127 12.67 -3.73 -2.84
C LYS A 127 11.39 -3.66 -2.02
N ILE A 128 10.38 -4.45 -2.39
CA ILE A 128 9.10 -4.49 -1.67
C ILE A 128 9.30 -5.09 -0.27
N ILE A 129 10.05 -6.20 -0.13
CA ILE A 129 10.36 -6.82 1.16
C ILE A 129 11.13 -5.87 2.07
N ASN A 130 12.16 -5.23 1.55
CA ASN A 130 12.95 -4.26 2.30
C ASN A 130 12.08 -3.08 2.74
N ALA A 131 11.16 -2.61 1.88
CA ALA A 131 10.23 -1.54 2.24
C ALA A 131 9.26 -1.97 3.36
N ILE A 132 8.72 -3.20 3.29
CA ILE A 132 7.85 -3.78 4.34
C ILE A 132 8.61 -3.91 5.68
N ASN A 133 9.91 -4.15 5.62
CA ASN A 133 10.77 -4.20 6.80
C ASN A 133 11.24 -2.83 7.30
N GLY A 134 10.87 -1.73 6.61
CA GLY A 134 11.27 -0.37 6.98
C GLY A 134 12.70 -0.01 6.57
N GLU A 135 13.32 -0.80 5.69
CA GLU A 135 14.72 -0.66 5.26
C GLU A 135 14.86 0.15 3.95
N CYS A 136 13.76 0.66 3.38
CA CYS A 136 13.79 1.43 2.13
C CYS A 136 13.47 2.91 2.34
N ASP A 137 14.42 3.75 1.93
CA ASP A 137 14.32 5.20 1.94
C ASP A 137 14.31 5.73 0.51
N GLY A 138 13.14 5.81 -0.14
CA GLY A 138 13.10 6.40 -1.48
C GLY A 138 11.79 6.25 -2.22
N PHE A 139 11.58 7.18 -3.15
CA PHE A 139 10.54 7.08 -4.15
C PHE A 139 11.19 6.80 -5.50
N GLU A 140 10.64 5.85 -6.24
CA GLU A 140 11.10 5.49 -7.57
C GLU A 140 9.95 5.59 -8.57
N TYR A 141 10.27 5.98 -9.80
CA TYR A 141 9.35 5.85 -10.94
C TYR A 141 9.17 4.37 -11.31
N GLN A 142 8.20 4.11 -12.19
CA GLN A 142 7.88 2.76 -12.70
C GLN A 142 9.07 2.08 -13.38
N ASP A 143 9.99 2.86 -13.96
CA ASP A 143 11.22 2.39 -14.60
C ASP A 143 12.37 2.13 -13.61
N GLY A 144 12.13 2.36 -12.31
CA GLY A 144 13.12 2.21 -11.25
C GLY A 144 14.07 3.41 -11.10
N THR A 145 13.86 4.50 -11.84
CA THR A 145 14.64 5.72 -11.65
C THR A 145 14.23 6.43 -10.35
N PRO A 146 15.18 6.99 -9.60
CA PRO A 146 14.87 7.66 -8.34
C PRO A 146 14.10 8.96 -8.60
N MET A 147 13.00 9.16 -7.86
CA MET A 147 12.30 10.44 -7.78
C MET A 147 13.11 11.42 -6.92
N PRO A 148 12.92 12.75 -7.14
CA PRO A 148 13.52 13.76 -6.27
C PRO A 148 13.16 13.49 -4.80
N LYS A 149 14.15 13.63 -3.90
CA LYS A 149 13.91 13.47 -2.46
C LYS A 149 12.84 14.45 -2.01
N ARG A 150 11.68 13.92 -1.60
CA ARG A 150 10.60 14.71 -1.02
C ARG A 150 10.82 14.82 0.48
N THR A 151 10.41 15.95 1.05
CA THR A 151 10.43 16.17 2.50
C THR A 151 9.29 15.38 3.13
N ILE A 152 9.46 14.06 3.24
CA ILE A 152 8.54 13.20 3.97
C ILE A 152 8.72 13.55 5.45
N ARG A 153 7.64 13.98 6.12
CA ARG A 153 7.65 14.15 7.57
C ARG A 153 7.73 12.76 8.20
N ARG A 154 8.95 12.26 8.38
CA ARG A 154 9.19 11.06 9.20
C ARG A 154 8.83 11.45 10.63
N HIS A 155 7.83 10.78 11.21
CA HIS A 155 7.65 10.86 12.65
C HIS A 155 8.90 10.26 13.29
N PRO A 156 9.63 11.00 14.15
CA PRO A 156 10.77 10.45 14.85
C PRO A 156 10.23 9.32 15.74
N CYS A 157 10.67 8.10 15.45
CA CYS A 157 10.55 6.98 16.37
C CYS A 157 11.20 7.40 17.70
N GLY A 158 10.37 7.55 18.73
CA GLY A 158 10.76 7.81 20.11
C GLY A 158 10.88 6.51 20.90
#